data_AF-A0A5J4J149-F1
#
_entry.id   AF-A0A5J4J149-F1
#
_cell.length_a   1.000
_cell.length_b   1.000
_cell.length_c   1.000
_cell.angle_alpha   90.00
_cell.angle_beta   90.00
_cell.angle_gamma   90.00
#
_symmetry.space_group_name_H-M   'P 1'
#
loop_
_entity.id
_entity.type
_entity.pdbx_description
1 polymer ?
#
loop_
_entity_poly.entity_id
_entity_poly.type
_entity_poly.pdbx_seq_one_letter_code
_entity_poly.pdbx_strand_id
1 'polypeptide(L)'
;MKINHINSSGINPYQRQISQQTQRANKSSQKTDKVEISSEAKELQKASQLEQERSRKIAALKQQVQNGTYQTDAEKTAEGILKYFTGK
;
A
#
# COMPACT_ATOMS: atom_id res chain seq x y z
N MET A 1 48.23 -13.78 55.04
CA MET A 1 47.81 -14.09 53.66
C MET A 1 46.40 -13.55 53.44
N LYS A 2 46.15 -12.82 52.34
CA LYS A 2 44.81 -12.27 52.01
C LYS A 2 44.09 -13.26 51.08
N ILE A 3 42.94 -13.75 51.51
CA ILE A 3 42.10 -14.68 50.72
C ILE A 3 41.02 -13.84 50.03
N ASN A 4 41.03 -13.84 48.70
CA ASN A 4 40.03 -13.16 47.89
C ASN A 4 38.83 -14.09 47.69
N HIS A 5 37.67 -13.69 48.20
CA HIS A 5 36.40 -14.38 47.97
C HIS A 5 36.00 -14.13 46.51
N ILE A 6 36.11 -15.17 45.69
CA ILE A 6 35.60 -15.15 44.33
C ILE A 6 34.07 -15.19 44.46
N ASN A 7 33.43 -14.03 44.29
CA ASN A 7 31.97 -13.92 44.30
C ASN A 7 31.41 -14.91 43.28
N SER A 8 30.78 -15.98 43.77
CA SER A 8 29.98 -16.87 42.94
C SER A 8 28.88 -16.02 42.32
N SER A 9 28.97 -15.85 41.01
CA SER A 9 28.05 -15.13 40.14
C SER A 9 26.62 -15.27 40.65
N GLY A 10 25.99 -14.16 41.02
CA GLY A 10 24.63 -14.06 41.55
C GLY A 10 23.56 -14.42 40.51
N ILE A 11 23.65 -15.64 39.97
CA ILE A 11 22.73 -16.19 38.99
C ILE A 11 21.64 -16.90 39.80
N ASN A 12 20.66 -16.13 40.24
CA ASN A 12 19.45 -16.69 40.82
C ASN A 12 18.58 -17.28 39.70
N PRO A 13 18.43 -18.62 39.59
CA PRO A 13 17.65 -19.24 38.51
C PRO A 13 16.16 -18.84 38.56
N TYR A 14 15.65 -18.54 39.75
CA TYR A 14 14.27 -18.06 39.93
C TYR A 14 14.01 -16.69 39.30
N GLN A 15 14.98 -15.78 39.35
CA GLN A 15 14.84 -14.46 38.73
C GLN A 15 14.74 -14.60 37.21
N ARG A 16 15.49 -15.53 36.61
CA ARG A 16 15.45 -15.80 35.16
C ARG A 16 14.08 -16.31 34.70
N GLN A 17 13.42 -17.14 35.50
CA GLN A 17 12.09 -17.66 35.17
C GLN A 17 11.03 -16.55 35.19
N ILE A 18 11.07 -15.68 36.20
CA ILE A 18 10.18 -14.51 36.29
C ILE A 18 10.42 -13.57 35.11
N SER A 19 11.68 -13.25 34.79
CA SER A 19 12.04 -12.41 33.65
C SER A 19 11.55 -12.98 32.32
N GLN A 20 11.69 -14.28 32.10
CA GLN A 20 11.20 -14.96 30.89
C GLN A 20 9.68 -14.95 30.79
N GLN A 21 8.98 -15.10 31.92
CA GLN A 21 7.51 -15.06 31.95
C GLN A 21 6.98 -13.65 31.67
N THR A 22 7.60 -12.60 32.23
CA THR A 22 7.29 -11.21 31.89
C THR A 22 7.59 -10.88 30.43
N GLN A 23 8.69 -11.39 29.86
CA GLN A 23 9.00 -11.19 28.44
C GLN A 23 8.00 -11.89 27.51
N ARG A 24 7.47 -13.07 27.89
CA ARG A 24 6.43 -13.76 27.12
C ARG A 24 5.07 -13.05 27.20
N ALA A 25 4.69 -12.53 28.37
CA ALA A 25 3.47 -11.75 28.56
C ALA A 25 3.49 -10.42 27.78
N ASN A 26 4.65 -9.76 27.70
CA ASN A 26 4.80 -8.53 26.92
C ASN A 26 4.72 -8.76 25.41
N LYS A 27 5.10 -9.96 24.92
CA LYS A 27 4.99 -10.32 23.49
C LYS A 27 3.55 -10.64 23.06
N SER A 28 2.68 -11.09 23.95
CA SER A 28 1.27 -11.36 23.63
C SER A 28 0.38 -10.11 23.67
N SER A 29 0.87 -9.01 24.27
CA SER A 29 0.17 -7.72 24.40
C SER A 29 0.31 -6.83 23.15
N GLN A 30 1.34 -7.04 22.33
CA GLN A 30 1.52 -6.29 21.07
C GLN A 30 0.72 -6.91 19.92
N LYS A 31 -0.59 -7.09 20.11
CA LYS A 31 -1.50 -7.22 18.96
C LYS A 31 -1.67 -5.82 18.37
N THR A 32 -0.83 -5.49 17.39
CA THR A 32 -0.99 -4.28 16.59
C THR A 32 -2.22 -4.43 15.72
N ASP A 33 -3.09 -3.44 15.69
CA ASP A 33 -4.16 -3.37 14.70
C ASP A 33 -3.56 -3.42 13.30
N LYS A 34 -3.95 -4.44 12.52
CA LYS A 34 -3.53 -4.60 11.13
C LYS A 34 -4.65 -4.12 10.22
N VAL A 35 -4.34 -3.16 9.37
CA VAL A 35 -5.23 -2.75 8.27
C VAL A 35 -4.78 -3.47 7.01
N GLU A 36 -5.60 -4.39 6.52
CA GLU A 36 -5.35 -5.09 5.26
C GLU A 36 -6.10 -4.38 4.13
N ILE A 37 -5.36 -3.79 3.19
CA ILE A 37 -5.92 -3.21 1.97
C ILE A 37 -6.10 -4.34 0.96
N SER A 38 -7.33 -4.55 0.48
CA SER A 38 -7.62 -5.57 -0.54
C SER A 38 -6.79 -5.33 -1.82
N SER A 39 -6.47 -6.41 -2.53
CA SER A 39 -5.79 -6.33 -3.82
C SER A 39 -6.56 -5.46 -4.81
N GLU A 40 -7.88 -5.60 -4.84
CA GLU A 40 -8.80 -4.80 -5.65
C GLU A 40 -8.74 -3.31 -5.30
N ALA A 41 -8.70 -2.94 -4.02
CA ALA A 41 -8.57 -1.54 -3.61
C ALA A 41 -7.21 -0.93 -4.02
N LYS A 42 -6.13 -1.73 -4.02
CA LYS A 42 -4.82 -1.29 -4.55
C LYS A 42 -4.85 -1.09 -6.07
N GLU A 43 -5.60 -1.91 -6.80
CA GLU A 43 -5.79 -1.74 -8.24
C GLU A 43 -6.59 -0.48 -8.57
N LEU A 44 -7.66 -0.21 -7.81
CA LEU A 44 -8.42 1.04 -7.92
C LEU A 44 -7.56 2.26 -7.57
N GLN A 45 -6.65 2.16 -6.59
CA GLN A 45 -5.72 3.24 -6.29
C GLN A 45 -4.78 3.55 -7.46
N LYS A 46 -4.32 2.54 -8.21
CA LYS A 46 -3.52 2.76 -9.43
C LYS A 46 -4.30 3.49 -10.52
N ALA A 47 -5.63 3.31 -10.59
CA ALA A 47 -6.47 4.09 -11.50
C ALA A 47 -6.40 5.60 -11.23
N SER A 48 -6.02 6.03 -10.02
CA SER A 48 -5.85 7.45 -9.68
C SER A 48 -4.72 8.14 -10.46
N GLN A 49 -3.64 7.41 -10.83
CA GLN A 49 -2.59 7.99 -11.67
C GLN A 49 -3.08 8.26 -13.10
N LEU A 50 -3.93 7.38 -13.64
CA LEU A 50 -4.59 7.58 -14.93
C LEU A 50 -5.50 8.82 -14.94
N GLU A 51 -6.08 9.20 -13.81
CA GLU A 51 -6.96 10.38 -13.72
C GLU A 51 -6.22 11.69 -14.03
N GLN A 52 -4.96 11.84 -13.61
CA GLN A 52 -4.19 13.04 -13.96
C GLN A 52 -3.91 13.13 -15.45
N GLU A 53 -3.49 12.04 -16.08
CA GLU A 53 -3.26 12.00 -17.54
C GLU A 53 -4.55 12.22 -18.33
N ARG A 54 -5.66 11.62 -17.88
CA ARG A 54 -7.00 11.86 -18.44
C ARG A 54 -7.40 13.32 -18.35
N SER A 55 -7.17 13.96 -17.19
CA SER A 55 -7.52 15.36 -17.00
C SER A 55 -6.78 16.28 -17.98
N ARG A 56 -5.49 16.03 -18.22
CA ARG A 56 -4.68 16.76 -19.20
C ARG A 56 -5.19 16.54 -20.62
N LYS A 57 -5.48 15.30 -20.99
CA LYS A 57 -6.05 14.96 -22.31
C LYS A 57 -7.38 15.67 -22.54
N ILE A 58 -8.26 15.68 -21.55
CA ILE A 58 -9.56 16.37 -21.63
C ILE A 58 -9.37 17.88 -21.81
N ALA A 59 -8.45 18.51 -21.07
CA ALA A 59 -8.17 19.93 -21.21
C ALA A 59 -7.69 20.29 -22.63
N ALA A 60 -6.78 19.51 -23.20
CA ALA A 60 -6.29 19.69 -24.57
C ALA A 60 -7.41 19.54 -25.61
N LEU A 61 -8.26 18.51 -25.47
CA LEU A 61 -9.41 18.31 -26.36
C LEU A 61 -10.40 19.47 -26.27
N LYS A 62 -10.69 19.98 -25.07
CA LYS A 62 -11.57 21.14 -24.87
C LYS A 62 -11.04 22.37 -25.60
N GLN A 63 -9.74 22.64 -25.51
CA GLN A 63 -9.11 23.75 -26.24
C GLN A 63 -9.23 23.57 -27.76
N GLN A 64 -8.97 22.37 -28.28
CA GLN A 64 -9.10 22.08 -29.72
C GLN A 64 -10.53 22.31 -30.23
N VAL A 65 -11.53 21.89 -29.46
CA VAL A 65 -12.95 22.10 -29.78
C VAL A 65 -13.31 23.58 -29.75
N GLN A 66 -12.90 24.32 -28.71
CA GLN A 66 -13.16 25.76 -28.60
C GLN A 66 -12.54 26.55 -29.77
N ASN A 67 -11.33 26.16 -30.18
CA ASN A 67 -10.63 26.80 -31.29
C ASN A 67 -11.12 26.32 -32.67
N GLY A 68 -12.08 25.39 -32.74
CA GLY A 68 -12.59 24.82 -34.00
C GLY A 68 -11.58 23.94 -34.76
N THR A 69 -10.50 23.54 -34.12
CA THR A 69 -9.40 22.74 -34.72
C THR A 69 -9.56 21.24 -34.47
N TYR A 70 -10.57 20.83 -33.71
CA TYR A 70 -10.84 19.43 -33.45
C TYR A 70 -11.40 18.76 -34.71
N GLN A 71 -10.66 17.81 -35.27
CA GLN A 71 -11.11 17.02 -36.41
C GLN A 71 -11.71 15.70 -35.93
N THR A 72 -12.97 15.47 -36.29
CA THR A 72 -13.66 14.21 -36.03
C THR A 72 -13.18 13.15 -37.00
N ASP A 73 -12.66 12.05 -36.46
CA ASP A 73 -12.23 10.89 -37.23
C ASP A 73 -13.38 9.86 -37.27
N ALA A 74 -13.98 9.69 -38.45
CA ALA A 74 -15.11 8.79 -38.64
C ALA A 74 -14.73 7.32 -38.44
N GLU A 75 -13.50 6.94 -38.81
CA GLU A 75 -13.00 5.57 -38.67
C GLU A 75 -12.82 5.22 -37.19
N LYS A 76 -12.18 6.11 -36.42
CA LYS A 76 -12.05 5.94 -34.96
C LYS A 76 -13.40 5.95 -34.25
N THR A 77 -14.36 6.71 -34.76
CA THR A 77 -15.72 6.74 -34.19
C THR A 77 -16.41 5.39 -34.41
N ALA A 78 -16.33 4.84 -35.62
CA ALA A 78 -16.89 3.53 -35.93
C ALA A 78 -16.19 2.42 -35.13
N GLU A 79 -14.86 2.47 -35.00
CA GLU A 79 -14.09 1.55 -34.16
C GLU A 79 -14.55 1.60 -32.70
N GLY A 80 -14.77 2.79 -32.13
CA GLY A 80 -15.27 2.97 -30.77
C GLY A 80 -16.67 2.36 -30.57
N ILE A 81 -17.57 2.54 -31.53
CA ILE A 81 -18.90 1.94 -31.52
C ILE A 81 -18.79 0.41 -31.57
N LEU A 82 -18.01 -0.13 -32.50
CA LEU A 82 -17.82 -1.58 -32.64
C LEU A 82 -17.25 -2.18 -31.35
N LYS A 83 -16.21 -1.57 -30.78
CA LYS A 83 -15.59 -2.02 -29.53
C LYS A 83 -16.59 -2.03 -28.36
N TYR A 84 -17.43 -1.00 -28.25
CA TYR A 84 -18.44 -0.92 -27.19
C TYR A 84 -19.47 -2.04 -27.28
N PHE A 85 -19.97 -2.33 -28.48
CA PHE A 85 -21.06 -3.31 -28.66
C PHE A 85 -20.58 -4.76 -28.82
N THR A 86 -19.40 -4.98 -29.39
CA THR A 86 -18.90 -6.33 -29.66
C THR A 86 -17.96 -6.84 -28.59
N GLY A 87 -17.46 -5.98 -27.69
CA GLY A 87 -16.61 -6.36 -26.56
C GLY A 87 -15.26 -6.98 -26.95
N LYS A 88 -14.91 -6.95 -28.24
CA LYS A 88 -13.62 -7.39 -28.79
C LYS A 88 -12.70 -6.19 -29.02
#